data_AF-A0A2R7KDU0-F1
#
_entry.id   AF-A0A2R7KDU0-F1
#
_cell.length_a   1.000
_cell.length_b   1.000
_cell.length_c   1.000
_cell.angle_alpha   90.00
_cell.angle_beta   90.00
_cell.angle_gamma   90.00
#
_symmetry.space_group_name_H-M   'P 1'
#
loop_
_entity.id
_entity.type
_entity.pdbx_description
1 polymer ?
#
loop_
_entity_poly.entity_id
_entity_poly.type
_entity_poly.pdbx_seq_one_letter_code
_entity_poly.pdbx_strand_id
1 'polypeptide(L)'
;MNLKMKKIILLFISVVLLFSCKKDQQDKPFEETISSGKKWGIQIGSSPAAVYTQIQKMSKEKEFSTIIIANQKTYSKPEELKDRLELYQGLSLEKTDPAARLFFQFYQGKIVYIADFSTNPSDLTKWPKDATDEMAIHKNDPVNTLYAKLVNLYKIPAYANYKMRLSVKQLDTAFDQDMAVDEEWDFNFSVPLKVNDGTMGSSYVRLIFKNNKLSLIKHSYTVGIVYN
;
A
#
# COMPACT_ATOMS: atom_id res chain seq x y z
N MET A 1 3.35 7.68 75.31
CA MET A 1 3.00 6.63 74.33
C MET A 1 4.26 6.26 73.55
N ASN A 2 4.69 4.99 73.62
CA ASN A 2 6.07 4.51 73.41
C ASN A 2 6.59 4.60 71.95
N LEU A 3 7.86 5.02 71.80
CA LEU A 3 8.60 5.17 70.53
C LEU A 3 8.75 3.88 69.68
N LYS A 4 8.39 2.70 70.22
CA LYS A 4 8.52 1.42 69.51
C LYS A 4 7.40 1.12 68.49
N MET A 5 6.24 1.76 68.58
CA MET A 5 5.12 1.52 67.63
C MET A 5 5.22 2.32 66.32
N LYS A 6 6.08 3.34 66.23
CA LYS A 6 6.22 4.15 64.99
C LYS A 6 7.14 3.52 63.94
N LYS A 7 8.01 2.58 64.30
CA LYS A 7 8.96 1.95 63.36
C LYS A 7 8.39 0.75 62.59
N ILE A 8 7.27 0.18 63.03
CA ILE A 8 6.67 -0.99 62.35
C ILE A 8 5.73 -0.56 61.22
N ILE A 9 5.11 0.63 61.33
CA ILE A 9 4.17 1.13 60.31
C ILE A 9 4.90 1.64 59.05
N LEU A 10 6.17 2.08 59.17
CA LEU A 10 6.97 2.53 58.03
C LEU A 10 7.59 1.40 57.19
N LEU A 11 7.65 0.18 57.71
CA LEU A 11 8.20 -0.97 56.98
C LEU A 11 7.17 -1.68 56.09
N PHE A 12 5.86 -1.49 56.34
CA PHE A 12 4.81 -2.08 55.50
C PHE A 12 4.41 -1.25 54.28
N ILE A 13 4.75 0.05 54.24
CA ILE A 13 4.41 0.92 53.10
C ILE A 13 5.38 0.70 51.91
N SER A 14 6.55 0.11 52.14
CA SER A 14 7.53 -0.15 51.07
C SER A 14 7.23 -1.41 50.24
N VAL A 15 6.38 -2.32 50.73
CA VAL A 15 6.07 -3.59 50.04
C VAL A 15 4.80 -3.49 49.18
N VAL A 16 3.88 -2.57 49.50
CA VAL A 16 2.61 -2.42 48.77
C VAL A 16 2.77 -1.61 47.47
N LEU A 17 3.88 -0.88 47.28
CA LEU A 17 4.16 -0.13 46.05
C LEU A 17 4.81 -0.94 44.93
N LEU A 18 5.12 -2.22 45.14
CA LEU A 18 5.65 -3.11 44.10
C LEU A 18 4.56 -3.77 43.25
N PHE A 19 3.28 -3.59 43.58
CA PHE A 19 2.15 -3.92 42.70
C PHE A 19 1.71 -2.72 41.86
N SER A 20 2.68 -1.96 41.34
CA SER A 20 2.40 -1.03 40.26
C SER A 20 1.97 -1.84 39.04
N CYS A 21 0.69 -1.70 38.72
CA CYS A 21 0.01 -2.14 37.50
C CYS A 21 0.97 -2.63 36.39
N LYS A 22 1.02 -3.94 36.15
CA LYS A 22 1.22 -4.42 34.78
C LYS A 22 -0.02 -4.01 33.99
N LYS A 23 0.00 -2.79 33.48
CA LYS A 23 -0.94 -2.37 32.44
C LYS A 23 -0.49 -3.09 31.19
N ASP A 24 -1.35 -3.95 30.64
CA ASP A 24 -1.15 -4.65 29.37
C ASP A 24 -0.51 -3.70 28.34
N GLN A 25 0.79 -3.91 28.09
CA GLN A 25 1.50 -3.25 26.99
C GLN A 25 1.40 -4.08 25.69
N GLN A 26 0.54 -5.11 25.68
CA GLN A 26 0.52 -6.10 24.62
C GLN A 26 -0.07 -5.58 23.30
N ASP A 27 -0.73 -4.41 23.29
CA ASP A 27 -1.53 -3.96 22.13
C ASP A 27 -1.22 -2.56 21.58
N LYS A 28 -0.19 -1.84 22.07
CA LYS A 28 0.11 -0.51 21.52
C LYS A 28 1.13 -0.56 20.38
N PRO A 29 0.81 0.01 19.20
CA PRO A 29 1.79 0.11 18.13
C PRO A 29 3.02 0.91 18.60
N PHE A 30 4.19 0.41 18.27
CA PHE A 30 5.41 1.21 18.34
C PHE A 30 5.42 2.14 17.13
N GLU A 31 5.51 3.45 17.38
CA GLU A 31 5.56 4.46 16.34
C GLU A 31 6.89 5.22 16.40
N GLU A 32 7.50 5.44 15.25
CA GLU A 32 8.69 6.26 15.11
C GLU A 32 8.62 7.14 13.86
N THR A 33 9.26 8.30 13.94
CA THR A 33 9.44 9.22 12.81
C THR A 33 10.93 9.50 12.65
N ILE A 34 11.44 9.21 11.45
CA ILE A 34 12.84 9.42 11.08
C ILE A 34 12.92 10.60 10.13
N SER A 35 13.67 11.63 10.51
CA SER A 35 13.87 12.86 9.73
C SER A 35 15.34 13.11 9.36
N SER A 36 16.25 12.21 9.73
CA SER A 36 17.67 12.26 9.37
C SER A 36 18.28 10.86 9.31
N GLY A 37 19.43 10.71 8.64
CA GLY A 37 20.12 9.42 8.50
C GLY A 37 19.40 8.45 7.56
N LYS A 38 19.39 7.16 7.91
CA LYS A 38 18.81 6.08 7.10
C LYS A 38 18.09 5.05 7.97
N LYS A 39 17.11 4.37 7.37
CA LYS A 39 16.42 3.22 7.97
C LYS A 39 16.22 2.13 6.92
N TRP A 40 16.63 0.89 7.22
CA TRP A 40 16.57 -0.25 6.30
C TRP A 40 17.19 0.01 4.92
N GLY A 41 18.25 0.84 4.88
CA GLY A 41 18.89 1.26 3.63
C GLY A 41 18.18 2.39 2.89
N ILE A 42 17.01 2.85 3.35
CA ILE A 42 16.31 4.03 2.84
C ILE A 42 16.91 5.28 3.47
N GLN A 43 17.46 6.18 2.66
CA GLN A 43 18.24 7.34 3.09
C GLN A 43 17.42 8.64 2.96
N ILE A 44 17.29 9.38 4.07
CA ILE A 44 16.69 10.73 4.07
C ILE A 44 17.50 11.65 3.16
N GLY A 45 16.81 12.49 2.38
CA GLY A 45 17.38 13.40 1.39
C GLY A 45 17.53 12.81 -0.01
N SER A 46 17.29 11.51 -0.20
CA SER A 46 17.34 10.85 -1.51
C SER A 46 16.20 11.30 -2.42
N SER A 47 16.44 11.32 -3.75
CA SER A 47 15.37 11.55 -4.73
C SER A 47 14.39 10.36 -4.79
N PRO A 48 13.16 10.55 -5.29
CA PRO A 48 12.19 9.47 -5.48
C PRO A 48 12.76 8.24 -6.21
N ALA A 49 13.45 8.43 -7.35
CA ALA A 49 14.04 7.31 -8.09
C ALA A 49 15.10 6.54 -7.27
N ALA A 50 15.92 7.25 -6.48
CA ALA A 50 16.90 6.63 -5.60
C ALA A 50 16.24 5.88 -4.45
N VAL A 51 15.18 6.46 -3.86
CA VAL A 51 14.36 5.80 -2.83
C VAL A 51 13.70 4.54 -3.39
N TYR A 52 13.13 4.60 -4.59
CA TYR A 52 12.54 3.44 -5.26
C TYR A 52 13.55 2.30 -5.40
N THR A 53 14.78 2.61 -5.85
CA THR A 53 15.86 1.62 -5.92
C THR A 53 16.22 1.03 -4.55
N GLN A 54 16.24 1.87 -3.50
CA GLN A 54 16.49 1.42 -2.12
C GLN A 54 15.37 0.48 -1.63
N ILE A 55 14.10 0.79 -1.94
CA ILE A 55 12.95 -0.05 -1.63
C ILE A 55 13.04 -1.37 -2.38
N GLN A 56 13.35 -1.39 -3.68
CA GLN A 56 13.49 -2.63 -4.47
C GLN A 56 14.56 -3.57 -3.89
N LYS A 57 15.63 -3.01 -3.33
CA LYS A 57 16.65 -3.81 -2.63
C LYS A 57 16.08 -4.37 -1.32
N MET A 58 15.50 -3.50 -0.50
CA MET A 58 14.93 -3.89 0.80
C MET A 58 13.78 -4.90 0.66
N SER A 59 13.00 -4.83 -0.41
CA SER A 59 11.82 -5.67 -0.62
C SER A 59 12.15 -7.13 -0.80
N LYS A 60 13.36 -7.43 -1.30
CA LYS A 60 13.91 -8.80 -1.36
C LYS A 60 14.23 -9.35 0.03
N GLU A 61 14.71 -8.49 0.93
CA GLU A 61 15.07 -8.87 2.30
C GLU A 61 13.84 -8.97 3.23
N LYS A 62 12.77 -8.23 2.91
CA LYS A 62 11.54 -8.11 3.71
C LYS A 62 10.31 -8.76 3.07
N GLU A 63 10.50 -9.43 1.94
CA GLU A 63 9.49 -10.25 1.25
C GLU A 63 8.17 -9.51 0.96
N PHE A 64 8.25 -8.27 0.46
CA PHE A 64 7.10 -7.55 -0.10
C PHE A 64 7.37 -7.16 -1.55
N SER A 65 6.31 -6.92 -2.32
CA SER A 65 6.42 -6.77 -3.79
C SER A 65 5.74 -5.53 -4.35
N THR A 66 5.08 -4.74 -3.52
CA THR A 66 4.30 -3.58 -3.96
C THR A 66 4.49 -2.36 -3.08
N ILE A 67 4.19 -1.20 -3.65
CA ILE A 67 4.03 0.06 -2.92
C ILE A 67 2.73 0.74 -3.35
N ILE A 68 2.08 1.40 -2.40
CA ILE A 68 0.90 2.23 -2.60
C ILE A 68 1.37 3.67 -2.80
N ILE A 69 0.79 4.35 -3.79
CA ILE A 69 1.01 5.78 -4.03
C ILE A 69 -0.27 6.50 -3.60
N ALA A 70 -0.22 7.27 -2.51
CA ALA A 70 -1.42 7.73 -1.81
C ALA A 70 -2.32 8.62 -2.70
N ASN A 71 -1.72 9.58 -3.40
CA ASN A 71 -2.40 10.58 -4.23
C ASN A 71 -2.25 10.34 -5.73
N GLN A 72 -2.12 9.05 -6.10
CA GLN A 72 -1.87 8.63 -7.46
C GLN A 72 -2.74 9.36 -8.48
N LYS A 73 -2.07 9.90 -9.49
CA LYS A 73 -2.66 10.66 -10.59
C LYS A 73 -3.86 9.93 -11.23
N THR A 74 -4.90 10.71 -11.47
CA THR A 74 -6.06 10.30 -12.28
C THR A 74 -5.87 10.75 -13.72
N TYR A 75 -6.00 9.82 -14.65
CA TYR A 75 -5.84 10.06 -16.09
C TYR A 75 -7.20 10.19 -16.76
N SER A 76 -7.27 11.04 -17.78
CA SER A 76 -8.51 11.26 -18.55
C SER A 76 -8.44 10.72 -19.97
N LYS A 77 -7.24 10.38 -20.43
CA LYS A 77 -6.98 9.90 -21.80
C LYS A 77 -6.11 8.64 -21.77
N PRO A 78 -6.45 7.57 -22.52
CA PRO A 78 -5.65 6.34 -22.53
C PRO A 78 -4.20 6.55 -22.97
N GLU A 79 -3.92 7.56 -23.79
CA GLU A 79 -2.58 7.95 -24.24
C GLU A 79 -1.63 8.26 -23.08
N GLU A 80 -2.16 8.74 -21.95
CA GLU A 80 -1.37 9.02 -20.76
C GLU A 80 -0.88 7.76 -20.04
N LEU A 81 -1.52 6.60 -20.30
CA LEU A 81 -1.18 5.30 -19.73
C LEU A 81 -0.20 4.48 -20.58
N LYS A 82 0.18 5.00 -21.75
CA LYS A 82 1.10 4.32 -22.65
C LYS A 82 2.39 3.94 -21.90
N ASP A 83 2.78 2.68 -22.02
CA ASP A 83 3.96 2.07 -21.37
C ASP A 83 3.92 2.00 -19.82
N ARG A 84 2.78 2.33 -19.18
CA ARG A 84 2.64 2.31 -17.72
C ARG A 84 1.88 1.11 -17.18
N LEU A 85 0.95 0.54 -17.96
CA LEU A 85 0.03 -0.49 -17.47
C LEU A 85 0.75 -1.68 -16.83
N GLU A 86 1.88 -2.11 -17.40
CA GLU A 86 2.66 -3.24 -16.90
C GLU A 86 3.41 -2.93 -15.60
N LEU A 87 3.60 -1.65 -15.24
CA LEU A 87 4.30 -1.24 -14.02
C LEU A 87 3.47 -1.44 -12.75
N TYR A 88 2.16 -1.73 -12.88
CA TYR A 88 1.18 -1.75 -11.79
C TYR A 88 0.40 -3.07 -11.76
N GLN A 89 -0.26 -3.37 -10.64
CA GLN A 89 -1.08 -4.58 -10.49
C GLN A 89 -2.52 -4.43 -10.97
N GLY A 90 -2.88 -3.29 -11.57
CA GLY A 90 -4.23 -3.10 -12.06
C GLY A 90 -4.54 -1.69 -12.51
N LEU A 91 -5.78 -1.55 -12.99
CA LEU A 91 -6.36 -0.32 -13.49
C LEU A 91 -7.81 -0.22 -13.01
N SER A 92 -8.19 0.93 -12.48
CA SER A 92 -9.58 1.29 -12.22
C SER A 92 -10.10 2.21 -13.31
N LEU A 93 -11.34 2.00 -13.75
CA LEU A 93 -12.10 2.93 -14.59
C LEU A 93 -13.30 3.45 -13.80
N GLU A 94 -13.43 4.77 -13.69
CA GLU A 94 -14.47 5.41 -12.88
C GLU A 94 -15.16 6.55 -13.64
N LYS A 95 -16.50 6.66 -13.57
CA LYS A 95 -17.25 7.83 -14.05
C LYS A 95 -18.40 8.14 -13.09
N THR A 96 -18.87 9.39 -13.11
CA THR A 96 -19.87 9.88 -12.15
C THR A 96 -21.31 9.86 -12.68
N ASP A 97 -21.52 9.86 -14.00
CA ASP A 97 -22.85 9.90 -14.61
C ASP A 97 -22.92 9.12 -15.94
N PRO A 98 -23.69 8.01 -16.01
CA PRO A 98 -24.16 7.25 -14.84
C PRO A 98 -22.95 6.78 -14.02
N ALA A 99 -23.09 6.72 -12.70
CA ALA A 99 -22.00 6.28 -11.83
C ALA A 99 -21.55 4.86 -12.22
N ALA A 100 -20.25 4.69 -12.46
CA ALA A 100 -19.69 3.38 -12.76
C ALA A 100 -18.25 3.26 -12.23
N ARG A 101 -17.91 2.07 -11.74
CA ARG A 101 -16.57 1.74 -11.23
C ARG A 101 -16.18 0.34 -11.62
N LEU A 102 -15.10 0.21 -12.39
CA LEU A 102 -14.55 -1.05 -12.82
C LEU A 102 -13.13 -1.19 -12.30
N PHE A 103 -12.71 -2.42 -12.03
CA PHE A 103 -11.34 -2.74 -11.68
C PHE A 103 -10.83 -3.92 -12.50
N PHE A 104 -9.67 -3.75 -13.11
CA PHE A 104 -8.93 -4.79 -13.83
C PHE A 104 -7.70 -5.14 -13.00
N GLN A 105 -7.62 -6.37 -12.51
CA GLN A 105 -6.43 -6.86 -11.80
C GLN A 105 -5.46 -7.53 -12.77
N PHE A 106 -4.18 -7.21 -12.63
CA PHE A 106 -3.10 -7.76 -13.43
C PHE A 106 -2.27 -8.73 -12.61
N TYR A 107 -1.91 -9.86 -13.22
CA TYR A 107 -0.97 -10.81 -12.64
C TYR A 107 -0.25 -11.56 -13.77
N GLN A 108 1.08 -11.67 -13.66
CA GLN A 108 1.92 -12.34 -14.67
C GLN A 108 1.63 -11.89 -16.11
N GLY A 109 1.49 -10.58 -16.31
CA GLY A 109 1.26 -9.99 -17.64
C GLY A 109 -0.14 -10.22 -18.22
N LYS A 110 -1.09 -10.72 -17.42
CA LYS A 110 -2.49 -10.95 -17.85
C LYS A 110 -3.50 -10.24 -16.96
N ILE A 111 -4.68 -9.97 -17.51
CA ILE A 111 -5.85 -9.53 -16.75
C ILE A 111 -6.47 -10.76 -16.08
N VAL A 112 -6.33 -10.90 -14.76
CA VAL A 112 -6.80 -12.09 -14.03
C VAL A 112 -8.16 -11.89 -13.36
N TYR A 113 -8.63 -10.65 -13.26
CA TYR A 113 -9.92 -10.33 -12.64
C TYR A 113 -10.47 -9.05 -13.23
N ILE A 114 -11.78 -9.02 -13.46
CA ILE A 114 -12.52 -7.82 -13.89
C ILE A 114 -13.71 -7.71 -12.95
N ALA A 115 -13.74 -6.65 -12.14
CA ALA A 115 -14.87 -6.38 -11.25
C ALA A 115 -15.64 -5.15 -11.72
N ASP A 116 -16.96 -5.27 -11.72
CA ASP A 116 -17.88 -4.14 -11.81
C ASP A 116 -18.49 -3.84 -10.44
N PHE A 117 -18.20 -2.66 -9.90
CA PHE A 117 -18.69 -2.12 -8.62
C PHE A 117 -19.77 -1.05 -8.83
N SER A 118 -20.34 -0.90 -10.02
CA SER A 118 -21.28 0.17 -10.36
C SER A 118 -22.65 0.00 -9.70
N THR A 119 -23.08 -1.25 -9.47
CA THR A 119 -24.34 -1.57 -8.78
C THR A 119 -24.12 -2.64 -7.74
N ASN A 120 -24.10 -3.91 -8.17
CA ASN A 120 -23.74 -5.07 -7.37
C ASN A 120 -22.36 -5.55 -7.81
N PRO A 121 -21.38 -5.68 -6.89
CA PRO A 121 -20.08 -6.24 -7.20
C PRO A 121 -20.21 -7.57 -7.97
N SER A 122 -19.67 -7.62 -9.17
CA SER A 122 -19.71 -8.82 -10.02
C SER A 122 -18.36 -9.07 -10.69
N ASP A 123 -17.93 -10.34 -10.73
CA ASP A 123 -16.82 -10.80 -11.57
C ASP A 123 -17.31 -10.92 -13.00
N LEU A 124 -16.60 -10.26 -13.92
CA LEU A 124 -16.91 -10.24 -15.34
C LEU A 124 -15.91 -11.10 -16.10
N THR A 125 -16.40 -11.86 -17.07
CA THR A 125 -15.54 -12.52 -18.06
C THR A 125 -15.01 -11.54 -19.11
N LYS A 126 -15.76 -10.46 -19.38
CA LYS A 126 -15.37 -9.36 -20.27
C LYS A 126 -16.08 -8.04 -19.95
N TRP A 127 -15.46 -6.93 -20.34
CA TRP A 127 -16.06 -5.60 -20.30
C TRP A 127 -15.66 -4.77 -21.53
N PRO A 128 -16.57 -4.03 -22.18
CA PRO A 128 -18.01 -3.98 -21.94
C PRO A 128 -18.72 -5.31 -22.28
N LYS A 129 -19.79 -5.63 -21.57
CA LYS A 129 -20.50 -6.91 -21.73
C LYS A 129 -21.06 -7.12 -23.14
N ASP A 130 -21.63 -6.06 -23.72
CA ASP A 130 -22.30 -6.10 -25.02
C ASP A 130 -21.38 -5.72 -26.19
N ALA A 131 -20.08 -5.49 -25.92
CA ALA A 131 -19.11 -5.22 -26.98
C ALA A 131 -18.67 -6.51 -27.69
N THR A 132 -18.30 -6.37 -28.98
CA THR A 132 -17.68 -7.44 -29.76
C THR A 132 -16.35 -7.87 -29.12
N ASP A 133 -15.91 -9.09 -29.38
CA ASP A 133 -14.68 -9.60 -28.73
C ASP A 133 -13.41 -8.86 -29.19
N GLU A 134 -13.44 -8.23 -30.36
CA GLU A 134 -12.35 -7.38 -30.85
C GLU A 134 -12.19 -6.10 -30.01
N MET A 135 -13.28 -5.62 -29.40
CA MET A 135 -13.32 -4.35 -28.66
C MET A 135 -13.35 -4.55 -27.14
N ALA A 136 -13.99 -5.62 -26.68
CA ALA A 136 -14.10 -5.93 -25.27
C ALA A 136 -12.74 -6.31 -24.68
N ILE A 137 -12.53 -5.97 -23.42
CA ILE A 137 -11.42 -6.41 -22.58
C ILE A 137 -11.87 -7.69 -21.87
N HIS A 138 -11.14 -8.78 -22.04
CA HIS A 138 -11.47 -10.09 -21.48
C HIS A 138 -10.56 -10.44 -20.32
N LYS A 139 -11.09 -11.24 -19.40
CA LYS A 139 -10.27 -12.01 -18.49
C LYS A 139 -9.33 -12.90 -19.30
N ASN A 140 -8.08 -12.99 -18.85
CA ASN A 140 -6.92 -13.61 -19.49
C ASN A 140 -6.29 -12.86 -20.67
N ASP A 141 -6.80 -11.69 -21.06
CA ASP A 141 -6.11 -10.84 -22.03
C ASP A 141 -4.69 -10.48 -21.54
N PRO A 142 -3.69 -10.44 -22.43
CA PRO A 142 -2.39 -9.87 -22.11
C PRO A 142 -2.51 -8.37 -21.77
N VAL A 143 -1.85 -7.92 -20.71
CA VAL A 143 -1.88 -6.51 -20.25
C VAL A 143 -1.40 -5.54 -21.34
N ASN A 144 -0.43 -5.94 -22.16
CA ASN A 144 0.07 -5.12 -23.27
C ASN A 144 -0.97 -4.82 -24.36
N THR A 145 -2.09 -5.57 -24.42
CA THR A 145 -3.19 -5.30 -25.36
C THR A 145 -4.20 -4.29 -24.83
N LEU A 146 -4.24 -4.07 -23.52
CA LEU A 146 -5.23 -3.24 -22.84
C LEU A 146 -5.19 -1.78 -23.32
N TYR A 147 -4.00 -1.22 -23.57
CA TYR A 147 -3.87 0.14 -24.09
C TYR A 147 -4.64 0.34 -25.40
N ALA A 148 -4.45 -0.55 -26.38
CA ALA A 148 -5.12 -0.45 -27.67
C ALA A 148 -6.65 -0.59 -27.54
N LYS A 149 -7.12 -1.50 -26.67
CA LYS A 149 -8.54 -1.67 -26.36
C LYS A 149 -9.14 -0.42 -25.71
N LEU A 150 -8.45 0.19 -24.75
CA LEU A 150 -8.88 1.46 -24.12
C LEU A 150 -8.96 2.58 -25.15
N VAL A 151 -7.94 2.77 -26.00
CA VAL A 151 -7.97 3.77 -27.07
C VAL A 151 -9.18 3.58 -27.98
N ASN A 152 -9.54 2.35 -28.33
CA ASN A 152 -10.70 2.08 -29.18
C ASN A 152 -12.03 2.31 -28.44
N LEU A 153 -12.13 1.88 -27.18
CA LEU A 153 -13.32 2.11 -26.35
C LEU A 153 -13.57 3.61 -26.14
N TYR A 154 -12.53 4.41 -25.90
CA TYR A 154 -12.65 5.84 -25.65
C TYR A 154 -13.07 6.65 -26.89
N LYS A 155 -13.03 6.07 -28.09
CA LYS A 155 -13.64 6.68 -29.30
C LYS A 155 -15.17 6.62 -29.29
N ILE A 156 -15.76 5.79 -28.43
CA ILE A 156 -17.20 5.61 -28.31
C ILE A 156 -17.72 6.56 -27.23
N PRO A 157 -18.73 7.41 -27.51
CA PRO A 157 -19.22 8.40 -26.56
C PRO A 157 -19.61 7.83 -25.19
N ALA A 158 -20.12 6.59 -25.14
CA ALA A 158 -20.52 5.91 -23.91
C ALA A 158 -19.35 5.65 -22.92
N TYR A 159 -18.11 5.57 -23.42
CA TYR A 159 -16.91 5.24 -22.63
C TYR A 159 -15.89 6.39 -22.57
N ALA A 160 -16.06 7.46 -23.33
CA ALA A 160 -15.11 8.57 -23.42
C ALA A 160 -14.86 9.32 -22.10
N ASN A 161 -15.81 9.27 -21.15
CA ASN A 161 -15.76 10.03 -19.90
C ASN A 161 -15.26 9.23 -18.69
N TYR A 162 -14.81 7.98 -18.88
CA TYR A 162 -14.16 7.24 -17.79
C TYR A 162 -12.83 7.90 -17.42
N LYS A 163 -12.61 8.07 -16.11
CA LYS A 163 -11.33 8.39 -15.51
C LYS A 163 -10.60 7.10 -15.20
N MET A 164 -9.29 7.14 -15.32
CA MET A 164 -8.40 6.00 -15.14
C MET A 164 -7.51 6.24 -13.93
N ARG A 165 -7.37 5.24 -13.07
CA ARG A 165 -6.39 5.25 -11.97
C ARG A 165 -5.65 3.92 -11.95
N LEU A 166 -4.34 3.97 -11.97
CA LEU A 166 -3.52 2.75 -11.82
C LEU A 166 -3.68 2.20 -10.39
N SER A 167 -3.28 0.95 -10.14
CA SER A 167 -3.36 0.36 -8.79
C SER A 167 -2.02 0.50 -8.05
N VAL A 168 -1.68 -0.45 -7.19
CA VAL A 168 -0.39 -0.53 -6.51
C VAL A 168 0.75 -0.74 -7.51
N LYS A 169 1.87 -0.07 -7.27
CA LYS A 169 3.08 -0.15 -8.10
C LYS A 169 3.83 -1.43 -7.77
N GLN A 170 4.24 -2.17 -8.80
CA GLN A 170 5.06 -3.38 -8.64
C GLN A 170 6.53 -3.02 -8.45
N LEU A 171 7.24 -3.72 -7.56
CA LEU A 171 8.66 -3.47 -7.25
C LEU A 171 9.63 -4.23 -8.14
N ASP A 172 9.18 -5.22 -8.91
CA ASP A 172 9.97 -5.93 -9.93
C ASP A 172 10.00 -5.21 -11.28
N THR A 173 9.30 -4.09 -11.41
CA THR A 173 9.25 -3.27 -12.64
C THR A 173 10.06 -1.98 -12.49
N ALA A 174 10.21 -1.22 -13.58
CA ALA A 174 10.96 0.03 -13.58
C ALA A 174 10.26 1.13 -12.76
N PHE A 175 11.04 2.15 -12.37
CA PHE A 175 10.53 3.37 -11.75
C PHE A 175 9.59 4.11 -12.70
N ASP A 176 8.43 4.54 -12.21
CA ASP A 176 7.50 5.38 -12.95
C ASP A 176 7.78 6.86 -12.62
N GLN A 177 8.04 7.72 -13.60
CA GLN A 177 8.28 9.14 -13.34
C GLN A 177 7.08 9.89 -12.74
N ASP A 178 5.83 9.47 -12.99
CA ASP A 178 4.65 10.17 -12.44
C ASP A 178 4.55 9.97 -10.93
N MET A 179 5.08 8.86 -10.40
CA MET A 179 5.08 8.64 -8.95
C MET A 179 6.04 9.58 -8.20
N ALA A 180 6.96 10.25 -8.90
CA ALA A 180 7.86 11.24 -8.31
C ALA A 180 7.12 12.53 -7.90
N VAL A 181 5.95 12.79 -8.50
CA VAL A 181 5.12 13.95 -8.21
C VAL A 181 4.38 13.76 -6.88
N ASP A 182 4.14 12.52 -6.48
CA ASP A 182 3.41 12.19 -5.27
C ASP A 182 4.26 12.35 -4.01
N GLU A 183 3.72 13.06 -3.03
CA GLU A 183 4.43 13.36 -1.78
C GLU A 183 4.42 12.19 -0.78
N GLU A 184 3.61 11.16 -1.01
CA GLU A 184 3.41 10.07 -0.04
C GLU A 184 3.36 8.69 -0.70
N TRP A 185 4.28 7.81 -0.29
CA TRP A 185 4.28 6.39 -0.64
C TRP A 185 4.17 5.54 0.61
N ASP A 186 3.36 4.48 0.53
CA ASP A 186 3.13 3.56 1.63
C ASP A 186 3.48 2.12 1.23
N PHE A 187 3.98 1.34 2.18
CA PHE A 187 4.09 -0.11 2.03
C PHE A 187 4.09 -0.78 3.39
N ASN A 188 3.79 -2.08 3.39
CA ASN A 188 3.80 -2.92 4.57
C ASN A 188 4.66 -4.16 4.34
N PHE A 189 5.24 -4.67 5.41
CA PHE A 189 5.88 -5.98 5.40
C PHE A 189 5.75 -6.64 6.76
N SER A 190 5.71 -7.96 6.75
CA SER A 190 5.74 -8.74 7.97
C SER A 190 7.15 -8.83 8.51
N VAL A 191 7.30 -8.70 9.83
CA VAL A 191 8.54 -9.00 10.54
C VAL A 191 8.29 -10.27 11.33
N PRO A 192 8.90 -11.41 10.94
CA PRO A 192 8.83 -12.60 11.77
C PRO A 192 9.50 -12.29 13.12
N LEU A 193 8.73 -12.39 14.18
CA LEU A 193 9.29 -12.35 15.52
C LEU A 193 9.98 -13.68 15.78
N LYS A 194 11.23 -13.64 16.26
CA LYS A 194 11.95 -14.82 16.76
C LYS A 194 11.38 -15.25 18.11
N VAL A 195 10.08 -15.46 18.19
CA VAL A 195 9.42 -15.94 19.40
C VAL A 195 8.71 -17.23 19.02
N ASN A 196 9.01 -18.30 19.75
CA ASN A 196 8.56 -19.67 19.47
C ASN A 196 7.03 -19.87 19.67
N ASP A 197 6.24 -18.80 19.72
CA ASP A 197 4.81 -18.79 20.04
C ASP A 197 3.89 -18.44 18.85
N GLY A 198 4.46 -18.24 17.65
CA GLY A 198 3.69 -17.94 16.44
C GLY A 198 3.22 -16.49 16.31
N THR A 199 3.73 -15.55 17.12
CA THR A 199 3.46 -14.13 16.93
C THR A 199 4.15 -13.57 15.68
N MET A 200 3.44 -12.69 14.95
CA MET A 200 3.98 -11.98 13.79
C MET A 200 3.85 -10.47 13.98
N GLY A 201 4.93 -9.75 13.69
CA GLY A 201 4.92 -8.31 13.65
C GLY A 201 4.50 -7.80 12.26
N SER A 202 3.78 -6.70 12.20
CA SER A 202 3.50 -5.98 10.95
C SER A 202 4.11 -4.59 11.02
N SER A 203 4.95 -4.27 10.05
CA SER A 203 5.48 -2.93 9.83
C SER A 203 4.66 -2.22 8.76
N TYR A 204 4.09 -1.06 9.10
CA TYR A 204 3.53 -0.11 8.15
C TYR A 204 4.47 1.08 8.00
N VAL A 205 4.85 1.39 6.77
CA VAL A 205 5.85 2.41 6.46
C VAL A 205 5.26 3.40 5.50
N ARG A 206 5.41 4.68 5.85
CA ARG A 206 5.01 5.82 5.06
C ARG A 206 6.20 6.73 4.80
N LEU A 207 6.45 7.01 3.53
CA LEU A 207 7.51 7.87 3.06
C LEU A 207 6.92 9.21 2.64
N ILE A 208 7.45 10.30 3.20
CA ILE A 208 7.01 11.66 2.85
C ILE A 208 8.11 12.37 2.09
N PHE A 209 7.81 12.82 0.88
CA PHE A 209 8.70 13.60 0.02
C PHE A 209 8.37 15.09 0.13
N LYS A 210 9.41 15.93 0.14
CA LYS A 210 9.32 17.39 0.05
C LYS A 210 10.41 17.89 -0.87
N ASN A 211 10.09 18.81 -1.77
CA ASN A 211 11.04 19.37 -2.73
C ASN A 211 11.82 18.27 -3.49
N ASN A 212 11.11 17.24 -3.95
CA ASN A 212 11.67 16.09 -4.68
C ASN A 212 12.75 15.30 -3.89
N LYS A 213 12.67 15.31 -2.56
CA LYS A 213 13.55 14.56 -1.67
C LYS A 213 12.77 13.89 -0.55
N LEU A 214 13.17 12.69 -0.17
CA LEU A 214 12.62 12.03 1.02
C LEU A 214 12.92 12.86 2.26
N SER A 215 11.86 13.34 2.92
CA SER A 215 11.96 14.18 4.10
C SER A 215 11.70 13.41 5.38
N LEU A 216 10.77 12.44 5.36
CA LEU A 216 10.40 11.67 6.55
C LEU A 216 10.13 10.21 6.20
N ILE A 217 10.48 9.33 7.13
CA ILE A 217 9.98 7.96 7.19
C ILE A 217 9.15 7.87 8.47
N LYS A 218 7.85 7.61 8.33
CA LYS A 218 6.98 7.24 9.46
C LYS A 218 6.85 5.73 9.47
N HIS A 219 7.09 5.12 10.61
CA HIS A 219 6.96 3.68 10.78
C HIS A 219 6.08 3.39 11.98
N SER A 220 5.07 2.56 11.76
CA SER A 220 4.25 1.97 12.81
C SER A 220 4.46 0.46 12.81
N TYR A 221 4.66 -0.11 13.98
CA TYR A 221 4.87 -1.54 14.18
C TYR A 221 3.85 -2.08 15.16
N THR A 222 3.10 -3.10 14.74
CA THR A 222 2.13 -3.81 15.57
C THR A 222 2.56 -5.26 15.75
N VAL A 223 2.27 -5.84 16.91
CA VAL A 223 2.40 -7.27 17.17
C VAL A 223 1.01 -7.85 17.29
N GLY A 224 0.71 -8.90 16.52
CA GLY A 224 -0.53 -9.66 16.63
C GLY A 224 -0.24 -11.13 16.94
N ILE A 225 -1.11 -11.74 17.73
CA ILE A 225 -1.18 -13.20 17.84
C ILE A 225 -1.87 -13.70 16.55
N VAL A 226 -1.17 -14.54 15.79
CA VAL A 226 -1.78 -15.25 14.65
C VAL A 226 -2.47 -16.47 15.21
N TYR A 227 -3.80 -16.46 15.27
CA TYR A 227 -4.57 -17.68 15.53
C TYR A 227 -4.59 -18.48 14.23
N ASN A 228 -3.88 -19.60 14.22
CA ASN A 228 -3.99 -20.61 13.16
C ASN A 228 -5.30 -21.39 13.29
#